data_AF-A0A1E3PE69-F1
#
_entry.id   AF-A0A1E3PE69-F1
#
_cell.length_a   1.000
_cell.length_b   1.000
_cell.length_c   1.000
_cell.angle_alpha   90.00
_cell.angle_beta   90.00
_cell.angle_gamma   90.00
#
_symmetry.space_group_name_H-M   'P 1'
#
loop_
_entity.id
_entity.type
_entity.pdbx_description
1 polymer ?
#
loop_
_entity_poly.entity_id
_entity_poly.type
_entity_poly.pdbx_seq_one_letter_code
_entity_poly.pdbx_strand_id
1 'polypeptide(L)'
;TDIAKIAFKRASTCYIPEGSISMFPPVIGERLGLTKTDQKDKKRCMTFSVDFDPEYTDVKRAFDYETARISPGYVSEIYQLTYDYVDTVLESDNNAFDTLSADEYNDIKLLKKVSMAFNAARTEGGAVGFAFTNPKVILDRVPEISTFNGTPTIYDPGYFPQVSIGHTVNTLSRTLVSEIMILANHISGRFSKKHGLKNVFRGQEFKINSVAADELLKNLLNKRDIKGNLDLVNTSKILPLTLAAYMTMKPARHRTLGLDVYSQSTSPLRRFTDIIVHWQIQNFLLTGKGGLLDGHEVERRIFHLNSRQGIIKRAQNNGMRFWLLKELQ
;
A
#
# COMPACT_ATOMS: atom_id res chain seq x y z
N THR A 1 -12.34 16.53 -15.78
CA THR A 1 -13.00 15.55 -16.68
C THR A 1 -14.07 14.80 -15.90
N ASP A 2 -15.08 14.24 -16.56
CA ASP A 2 -16.13 13.50 -15.87
C ASP A 2 -15.62 12.18 -15.26
N ILE A 3 -14.59 11.57 -15.87
CA ILE A 3 -13.88 10.42 -15.31
C ILE A 3 -13.33 10.72 -13.91
N ALA A 4 -12.70 11.89 -13.72
CA ALA A 4 -12.16 12.28 -12.42
C ALA A 4 -13.26 12.54 -11.38
N LYS A 5 -14.42 13.09 -11.79
CA LYS A 5 -15.58 13.28 -10.90
C LYS A 5 -16.16 11.94 -10.44
N ILE A 6 -16.28 10.97 -11.35
CA ILE A 6 -16.75 9.61 -11.03
C ILE A 6 -15.77 8.92 -10.07
N ALA A 7 -14.46 8.97 -10.37
CA ALA A 7 -13.43 8.39 -9.52
C ALA A 7 -13.40 9.03 -8.12
N PHE A 8 -13.58 10.35 -8.03
CA PHE A 8 -13.70 11.07 -6.76
C PHE A 8 -14.89 10.58 -5.92
N LYS A 9 -16.06 10.42 -6.55
CA LYS A 9 -17.27 9.87 -5.90
C LYS A 9 -17.06 8.42 -5.42
N ARG A 10 -16.32 7.62 -6.19
CA ARG A 10 -15.95 6.25 -5.84
C ARG A 10 -14.89 6.17 -4.74
N ALA A 11 -14.01 7.18 -4.63
CA ALA A 11 -12.92 7.35 -3.66
C ALA A 11 -11.80 6.30 -3.70
N SER A 12 -12.14 5.01 -3.79
CA SER A 12 -11.18 3.92 -3.97
C SER A 12 -11.84 2.71 -4.62
N THR A 13 -11.02 1.79 -5.14
CA THR A 13 -11.49 0.47 -5.56
C THR A 13 -11.92 -0.32 -4.32
N CYS A 14 -13.08 -0.97 -4.38
CA CYS A 14 -13.58 -1.87 -3.34
C CYS A 14 -13.25 -3.32 -3.71
N TYR A 15 -12.68 -4.10 -2.79
CA TYR A 15 -12.37 -5.52 -3.00
C TYR A 15 -13.18 -6.38 -2.02
N ILE A 16 -14.08 -7.20 -2.55
CA ILE A 16 -14.94 -8.12 -1.82
C ILE A 16 -14.72 -9.55 -2.35
N PRO A 17 -15.11 -10.61 -1.64
CA PRO A 17 -14.92 -11.99 -2.12
C PRO A 17 -15.53 -12.26 -3.51
N GLU A 18 -16.63 -11.59 -3.84
CA GLU A 18 -17.34 -11.68 -5.12
C GLU A 18 -16.61 -10.95 -6.28
N GLY A 19 -15.57 -10.17 -5.98
CA GLY A 19 -14.79 -9.45 -6.98
C GLY A 19 -14.41 -8.04 -6.57
N SER A 20 -14.24 -7.17 -7.57
CA SER A 20 -13.81 -5.79 -7.32
C SER A 20 -14.70 -4.76 -8.01
N ILE A 21 -14.97 -3.66 -7.32
CA ILE A 21 -15.65 -2.49 -7.86
C ILE A 21 -14.59 -1.41 -8.07
N SER A 22 -14.11 -1.32 -9.31
CA SER A 22 -13.00 -0.44 -9.69
C SER A 22 -13.32 1.05 -9.54
N MET A 23 -12.34 1.82 -9.03
CA MET A 23 -12.46 3.28 -8.94
C MET A 23 -12.56 3.93 -10.33
N PHE A 24 -11.76 3.47 -11.27
CA PHE A 24 -11.84 3.86 -12.68
C PHE A 24 -12.52 2.77 -13.52
N PRO A 25 -13.08 3.12 -14.69
CA PRO A 25 -13.43 2.13 -15.70
C PRO A 25 -12.24 1.23 -16.06
N PRO A 26 -12.44 -0.08 -16.33
CA PRO A 26 -11.35 -1.03 -16.63
C PRO A 26 -10.38 -0.55 -17.72
N VAL A 27 -10.90 0.04 -18.79
CA VAL A 27 -10.10 0.60 -19.90
C VAL A 27 -9.05 1.64 -19.46
N ILE A 28 -9.29 2.37 -18.37
CA ILE A 28 -8.31 3.31 -17.81
C ILE A 28 -7.19 2.55 -17.11
N GLY A 29 -7.53 1.48 -16.38
CA GLY A 29 -6.55 0.61 -15.73
C GLY A 29 -5.66 -0.10 -16.75
N GLU A 30 -6.24 -0.59 -17.84
CA GLU A 30 -5.49 -1.22 -18.94
C GLU A 30 -4.56 -0.24 -19.66
N ARG A 31 -5.03 1.00 -19.91
CA ARG A 31 -4.26 1.99 -20.64
C ARG A 31 -3.17 2.67 -19.81
N LEU A 32 -3.44 2.93 -18.54
CA LEU A 32 -2.53 3.66 -17.64
C LEU A 32 -1.75 2.74 -16.68
N GLY A 33 -2.12 1.47 -16.62
CA GLY A 33 -1.43 0.47 -15.82
C GLY A 33 -0.05 0.15 -16.38
N LEU A 34 0.84 -0.26 -15.48
CA LEU A 34 2.14 -0.85 -15.83
C LEU A 34 1.91 -2.33 -16.21
N THR A 35 1.38 -2.56 -17.41
CA THR A 35 1.20 -3.89 -18.00
C THR A 35 2.46 -4.33 -18.72
N LYS A 36 2.58 -5.62 -19.05
CA LYS A 36 3.67 -6.11 -19.90
C LYS A 36 3.74 -5.30 -21.20
N THR A 37 4.94 -4.85 -21.55
CA THR A 37 5.21 -4.05 -22.75
C THR A 37 6.45 -4.56 -23.46
N ASP A 38 6.41 -4.60 -24.79
CA ASP A 38 7.62 -4.79 -25.61
C ASP A 38 8.37 -3.46 -25.77
N GLN A 39 9.59 -3.50 -26.31
CA GLN A 39 10.49 -2.33 -26.45
C GLN A 39 9.87 -1.07 -27.06
N LYS A 40 8.84 -1.19 -27.90
CA LYS A 40 8.21 -0.07 -28.59
C LYS A 40 7.06 0.59 -27.82
N ASP A 41 6.48 -0.07 -26.80
CA ASP A 41 5.38 0.48 -26.01
C ASP A 41 5.89 1.11 -24.70
N LYS A 42 5.95 2.44 -24.65
CA LYS A 42 6.40 3.19 -23.47
C LYS A 42 5.20 3.60 -22.61
N LYS A 43 5.20 3.21 -21.34
CA LYS A 43 4.20 3.66 -20.36
C LYS A 43 4.68 4.91 -19.64
N ARG A 44 3.77 5.88 -19.45
CA ARG A 44 4.02 7.05 -18.61
C ARG A 44 3.96 6.67 -17.15
N CYS A 45 4.91 7.15 -16.37
CA CYS A 45 4.95 6.92 -14.93
C CYS A 45 5.41 8.19 -14.20
N MET A 46 5.22 8.17 -12.88
CA MET A 46 5.93 9.07 -11.97
C MET A 46 6.90 8.20 -11.17
N THR A 47 8.19 8.52 -11.26
CA THR A 47 9.24 7.78 -10.57
C THR A 47 9.58 8.45 -9.25
N PHE A 48 9.92 7.64 -8.26
CA PHE A 48 10.40 8.05 -6.96
C PHE A 48 11.76 7.39 -6.79
N SER A 49 12.82 8.19 -6.76
CA SER A 49 14.20 7.71 -6.75
C SER A 49 14.92 8.20 -5.50
N VAL A 50 15.82 7.39 -4.98
CA VAL A 50 16.71 7.68 -3.86
C VAL A 50 17.95 6.82 -4.04
N ASP A 51 19.12 7.34 -3.69
CA ASP A 51 20.35 6.56 -3.77
C ASP A 51 20.52 5.69 -2.52
N PHE A 52 21.01 4.46 -2.73
CA PHE A 52 21.21 3.44 -1.71
C PHE A 52 22.68 3.05 -1.68
N ASP A 53 23.30 3.09 -0.50
CA ASP A 53 24.66 2.60 -0.27
C ASP A 53 24.60 1.11 0.06
N PRO A 54 25.11 0.19 -0.78
CA PRO A 54 25.08 -1.24 -0.50
C PRO A 54 26.04 -1.68 0.61
N GLU A 55 27.05 -0.85 0.95
CA GLU A 55 28.10 -1.16 1.93
C GLU A 55 27.88 -0.42 3.26
N TYR A 56 26.65 0.02 3.51
CA TYR A 56 26.30 0.77 4.71
C TYR A 56 26.68 0.02 6.00
N THR A 57 27.27 0.74 6.96
CA THR A 57 27.55 0.22 8.31
C THR A 57 26.51 0.62 9.34
N ASP A 58 25.79 1.71 9.08
CA ASP A 58 24.65 2.21 9.85
C ASP A 58 23.42 2.24 8.95
N VAL A 59 22.37 1.48 9.30
CA VAL A 59 21.12 1.37 8.52
C VAL A 59 20.45 2.73 8.30
N LYS A 60 20.67 3.71 9.19
CA LYS A 60 20.12 5.07 9.02
C LYS A 60 20.80 5.85 7.91
N ARG A 61 21.98 5.43 7.49
CA ARG A 61 22.77 6.02 6.38
C ARG A 61 22.68 5.21 5.10
N ALA A 62 21.97 4.09 5.10
CA ALA A 62 21.80 3.25 3.91
C ALA A 62 21.12 3.98 2.74
N PHE A 63 20.37 5.05 3.01
CA PHE A 63 19.70 5.86 1.99
C PHE A 63 20.12 7.33 2.09
N ASP A 64 20.56 7.90 0.97
CA ASP A 64 20.78 9.34 0.87
C ASP A 64 19.47 10.04 0.46
N TYR A 65 18.75 10.56 1.46
CA TYR A 65 17.50 11.26 1.20
C TYR A 65 17.66 12.66 0.58
N GLU A 66 18.87 13.21 0.48
CA GLU A 66 19.08 14.47 -0.25
C GLU A 66 19.12 14.27 -1.77
N THR A 67 19.47 13.07 -2.24
CA THR A 67 19.37 12.69 -3.67
C THR A 67 17.96 12.25 -4.07
N ALA A 68 17.05 12.18 -3.09
CA ALA A 68 15.68 11.77 -3.31
C ALA A 68 14.95 12.73 -4.28
N ARG A 69 14.41 12.18 -5.36
CA ARG A 69 13.77 12.95 -6.44
C ARG A 69 12.48 12.29 -6.92
N ILE A 70 11.57 13.13 -7.42
CA ILE A 70 10.33 12.68 -8.06
C ILE A 70 10.28 13.29 -9.46
N SER A 71 10.11 12.44 -10.47
CA SER A 71 10.12 12.88 -11.86
C SER A 71 9.01 12.21 -12.67
N PRO A 72 8.34 12.92 -13.61
CA PRO A 72 7.61 12.25 -14.67
C PRO A 72 8.58 11.52 -15.58
N GLY A 73 8.21 10.33 -16.05
CA GLY A 73 9.08 9.51 -16.89
C GLY A 73 8.32 8.57 -17.80
N TYR A 74 9.10 7.82 -18.57
CA TYR A 74 8.63 6.71 -19.38
C TYR A 74 9.38 5.45 -18.98
N VAL A 75 8.65 4.35 -18.88
CA VAL A 75 9.21 3.01 -18.68
C VAL A 75 8.76 2.10 -19.83
N SER A 76 9.60 1.15 -20.19
CA SER A 76 9.37 0.10 -21.19
C SER A 76 9.98 -1.20 -20.65
N GLU A 77 9.82 -2.31 -21.37
CA GLU A 77 10.37 -3.63 -20.95
C GLU A 77 9.85 -4.06 -19.58
N ILE A 78 8.55 -3.84 -19.34
CA ILE A 78 7.91 -4.18 -18.07
C ILE A 78 7.66 -5.69 -18.01
N TYR A 79 8.33 -6.36 -17.07
CA TYR A 79 8.05 -7.75 -16.72
C TYR A 79 6.90 -7.86 -15.73
N GLN A 80 5.99 -8.80 -15.99
CA GLN A 80 4.90 -9.13 -15.07
C GLN A 80 5.25 -10.40 -14.31
N LEU A 81 5.80 -10.24 -13.12
CA LEU A 81 6.18 -11.33 -12.23
C LEU A 81 5.12 -11.53 -11.14
N THR A 82 4.96 -12.77 -10.67
CA THR A 82 4.08 -13.09 -9.53
C THR A 82 4.89 -13.12 -8.24
N TYR A 83 4.22 -12.88 -7.10
CA TYR A 83 4.86 -13.00 -5.78
C TYR A 83 5.48 -14.39 -5.58
N ASP A 84 4.74 -15.44 -5.94
CA ASP A 84 5.18 -16.81 -5.72
C ASP A 84 6.40 -17.13 -6.58
N TYR A 85 6.46 -16.65 -7.83
CA TYR A 85 7.66 -16.75 -8.66
C TYR A 85 8.86 -16.00 -8.05
N VAL A 86 8.66 -14.76 -7.62
CA VAL A 86 9.74 -13.98 -6.99
C VAL A 86 10.20 -14.61 -5.68
N ASP A 87 9.31 -15.23 -4.90
CA ASP A 87 9.68 -15.99 -3.70
C ASP A 87 10.64 -17.14 -4.07
N THR A 88 10.33 -17.92 -5.11
CA THR A 88 11.23 -18.99 -5.58
C THR A 88 12.60 -18.46 -6.01
N VAL A 89 12.63 -17.30 -6.69
CA VAL A 89 13.88 -16.63 -7.08
C VAL A 89 14.68 -16.17 -5.86
N LEU A 90 14.00 -15.62 -4.85
CA LEU A 90 14.66 -15.10 -3.65
C LEU A 90 15.19 -16.20 -2.72
N GLU A 91 14.57 -17.39 -2.74
CA GLU A 91 14.96 -18.57 -1.96
C GLU A 91 16.02 -19.43 -2.64
N SER A 92 16.10 -19.41 -3.97
CA SER A 92 17.09 -20.18 -4.72
C SER A 92 18.50 -19.58 -4.59
N ASP A 93 19.51 -20.43 -4.45
CA ASP A 93 20.94 -20.06 -4.50
C ASP A 93 21.53 -20.17 -5.91
N ASN A 94 20.82 -20.83 -6.84
CA ASN A 94 21.27 -21.04 -8.23
C ASN A 94 20.54 -20.10 -9.20
N ASN A 95 21.27 -19.54 -10.16
CA ASN A 95 20.78 -18.66 -11.24
C ASN A 95 19.97 -19.40 -12.33
N ALA A 96 19.36 -20.55 -12.01
CA ALA A 96 18.75 -21.45 -12.99
C ALA A 96 17.27 -21.14 -13.24
N PHE A 97 16.96 -19.92 -13.68
CA PHE A 97 15.62 -19.59 -14.16
C PHE A 97 15.70 -19.15 -15.63
N ASP A 98 15.16 -19.96 -16.54
CA ASP A 98 15.20 -19.73 -18.00
C ASP A 98 14.55 -18.41 -18.44
N THR A 99 13.79 -17.75 -17.55
CA THR A 99 13.00 -16.55 -17.85
C THR A 99 13.63 -15.23 -17.45
N LEU A 100 14.71 -15.23 -16.66
CA LEU A 100 15.40 -14.01 -16.23
C LEU A 100 16.87 -14.05 -16.65
N SER A 101 17.39 -12.92 -17.12
CA SER A 101 18.82 -12.73 -17.30
C SER A 101 19.56 -12.71 -15.95
N ALA A 102 20.88 -12.87 -15.98
CA ALA A 102 21.71 -12.79 -14.78
C ALA A 102 21.58 -11.43 -14.08
N ASP A 103 21.46 -10.34 -14.85
CA ASP A 103 21.32 -8.99 -14.31
C ASP A 103 19.97 -8.80 -13.61
N GLU A 104 18.87 -9.27 -14.21
CA GLU A 104 17.53 -9.20 -13.60
C GLU A 104 17.43 -10.02 -12.31
N TYR A 105 18.10 -11.18 -12.27
CA TYR A 105 18.21 -11.98 -11.06
C TYR A 105 18.95 -11.22 -9.95
N ASN A 106 20.08 -10.59 -10.28
CA ASN A 106 20.87 -9.79 -9.36
C ASN A 106 20.09 -8.56 -8.86
N ASP A 107 19.32 -7.91 -9.74
CA ASP A 107 18.45 -6.78 -9.37
C ASP A 107 17.39 -7.18 -8.34
N ILE A 108 16.75 -8.34 -8.51
CA ILE A 108 15.77 -8.86 -7.53
C ILE A 108 16.45 -9.12 -6.17
N LYS A 109 17.66 -9.67 -6.16
CA LYS A 109 18.43 -9.90 -4.92
C LYS A 109 18.89 -8.58 -4.29
N LEU A 110 19.25 -7.57 -5.10
CA LEU A 110 19.55 -6.23 -4.62
C LEU A 110 18.32 -5.57 -3.99
N LEU A 111 17.13 -5.67 -4.62
CA LEU A 111 15.88 -5.17 -4.07
C LEU A 111 15.55 -5.80 -2.71
N LYS A 112 15.88 -7.10 -2.51
CA LYS A 112 15.77 -7.73 -1.19
C LYS A 112 16.67 -7.03 -0.17
N LYS A 113 17.94 -6.78 -0.48
CA LYS A 113 18.87 -6.04 0.41
C LYS A 113 18.34 -4.64 0.74
N VAL A 114 17.90 -3.89 -0.28
CA VAL A 114 17.29 -2.56 -0.11
C VAL A 114 16.08 -2.62 0.82
N SER A 115 15.19 -3.58 0.62
CA SER A 115 13.99 -3.74 1.46
C SER A 115 14.32 -4.06 2.91
N MET A 116 15.32 -4.91 3.16
CA MET A 116 15.77 -5.28 4.49
C MET A 116 16.44 -4.10 5.21
N ALA A 117 17.30 -3.35 4.51
CA ALA A 117 17.95 -2.16 5.05
C ALA A 117 16.91 -1.10 5.46
N PHE A 118 15.91 -0.86 4.61
CA PHE A 118 14.85 0.09 4.91
C PHE A 118 13.98 -0.36 6.08
N ASN A 119 13.60 -1.64 6.12
CA ASN A 119 12.85 -2.21 7.25
C ASN A 119 13.62 -2.07 8.58
N ALA A 120 14.93 -2.36 8.57
CA ALA A 120 15.78 -2.21 9.75
C ALA A 120 15.85 -0.76 10.23
N ALA A 121 16.10 0.19 9.31
CA ALA A 121 16.10 1.62 9.63
C ALA A 121 14.75 2.10 10.22
N ARG A 122 13.62 1.64 9.65
CA ARG A 122 12.29 1.94 10.20
C ARG A 122 12.07 1.32 11.58
N THR A 123 12.53 0.09 11.79
CA THR A 123 12.42 -0.61 13.08
C THR A 123 13.19 0.11 14.18
N GLU A 124 14.41 0.56 13.89
CA GLU A 124 15.16 1.47 14.77
C GLU A 124 14.42 2.79 15.02
N GLY A 125 13.74 3.32 14.00
CA GLY A 125 12.87 4.50 14.09
C GLY A 125 11.56 4.29 14.87
N GLY A 126 11.33 3.08 15.41
CA GLY A 126 10.16 2.73 16.20
C GLY A 126 9.04 2.04 15.43
N ALA A 127 9.27 1.61 14.18
CA ALA A 127 8.28 0.86 13.42
C ALA A 127 7.92 -0.46 14.09
N VAL A 128 6.65 -0.85 14.01
CA VAL A 128 6.18 -2.12 14.57
C VAL A 128 5.27 -2.80 13.56
N GLY A 129 5.66 -4.00 13.17
CA GLY A 129 4.84 -4.93 12.41
C GLY A 129 3.95 -5.74 13.35
N PHE A 130 2.75 -6.05 12.88
CA PHE A 130 1.77 -6.82 13.63
C PHE A 130 1.60 -8.20 12.97
N ALA A 131 1.78 -9.26 13.75
CA ALA A 131 1.45 -10.61 13.29
C ALA A 131 -0.07 -10.79 13.34
N PHE A 132 -0.72 -10.64 12.18
CA PHE A 132 -2.12 -10.99 11.99
C PHE A 132 -2.25 -12.16 11.03
N THR A 133 -2.97 -13.19 11.47
CA THR A 133 -3.46 -14.23 10.57
C THR A 133 -4.80 -13.78 10.01
N ASN A 134 -4.78 -13.21 8.80
CA ASN A 134 -6.01 -12.81 8.13
C ASN A 134 -6.55 -13.96 7.28
N PRO A 135 -7.83 -14.32 7.41
CA PRO A 135 -8.44 -15.29 6.53
C PRO A 135 -8.52 -14.71 5.10
N LYS A 136 -8.37 -15.59 4.13
CA LYS A 136 -8.59 -15.31 2.71
C LYS A 136 -9.77 -16.17 2.27
N VAL A 137 -10.86 -15.53 1.89
CA VAL A 137 -12.01 -16.19 1.25
C VAL A 137 -11.80 -16.18 -0.26
N ILE A 138 -11.88 -17.35 -0.87
CA ILE A 138 -11.92 -17.54 -2.32
C ILE A 138 -13.23 -18.24 -2.65
N LEU A 139 -13.99 -17.68 -3.57
CA LEU A 139 -15.20 -18.29 -4.12
C LEU A 139 -14.85 -18.95 -5.44
N ASP A 140 -15.24 -20.21 -5.64
CA ASP A 140 -15.07 -20.90 -6.92
C ASP A 140 -15.92 -20.25 -8.04
N ARG A 141 -17.09 -19.72 -7.69
CA ARG A 141 -18.04 -19.02 -8.54
C ARG A 141 -18.71 -17.89 -7.76
N VAL A 142 -19.17 -16.87 -8.48
CA VAL A 142 -19.97 -15.79 -7.87
C VAL A 142 -21.45 -16.12 -8.09
N PRO A 143 -22.32 -16.03 -7.07
CA PRO A 143 -23.74 -16.30 -7.24
C PRO A 143 -24.36 -15.36 -8.28
N GLU A 144 -25.16 -15.92 -9.18
CA GLU A 144 -25.95 -15.10 -10.10
C GLU A 144 -27.08 -14.41 -9.34
N ILE A 145 -27.18 -13.09 -9.50
CA ILE A 145 -28.27 -12.30 -8.94
C ILE A 145 -29.41 -12.32 -9.94
N SER A 146 -30.48 -13.04 -9.62
CA SER A 146 -31.74 -12.99 -10.33
C SER A 146 -32.69 -11.96 -9.70
N THR A 147 -33.80 -11.65 -10.37
CA THR A 147 -34.87 -10.86 -9.76
C THR A 147 -36.15 -11.69 -9.75
N PHE A 148 -36.74 -11.85 -8.58
CA PHE A 148 -38.06 -12.43 -8.39
C PHE A 148 -38.98 -11.33 -7.87
N ASN A 149 -40.02 -10.99 -8.63
CA ASN A 149 -40.95 -9.89 -8.33
C ASN A 149 -40.25 -8.55 -8.01
N GLY A 150 -39.19 -8.20 -8.75
CA GLY A 150 -38.43 -6.97 -8.54
C GLY A 150 -37.51 -6.96 -7.31
N THR A 151 -37.49 -8.06 -6.54
CA THR A 151 -36.57 -8.23 -5.41
C THR A 151 -35.33 -9.00 -5.87
N PRO A 152 -34.11 -8.45 -5.68
CA PRO A 152 -32.88 -9.19 -5.96
C PRO A 152 -32.87 -10.48 -5.13
N THR A 153 -32.85 -11.62 -5.83
CA THR A 153 -32.86 -12.96 -5.24
C THR A 153 -31.66 -13.71 -5.79
N ILE A 154 -30.83 -14.24 -4.88
CA ILE A 154 -29.75 -15.14 -5.28
C ILE A 154 -30.43 -16.43 -5.72
N TYR A 155 -30.33 -16.74 -7.01
CA TYR A 155 -30.85 -18.00 -7.52
C TYR A 155 -29.88 -19.10 -7.07
N ASP A 156 -30.39 -20.09 -6.34
CA ASP A 156 -29.63 -21.27 -5.92
C ASP A 156 -30.16 -22.50 -6.68
N PRO A 157 -29.58 -22.86 -7.84
CA PRO A 157 -29.91 -24.09 -8.54
C PRO A 157 -29.19 -25.32 -7.95
N GLY A 158 -28.65 -25.24 -6.73
CA GLY A 158 -27.73 -26.24 -6.16
C GLY A 158 -26.25 -25.91 -6.41
N TYR A 159 -25.93 -24.65 -6.67
CA TYR A 159 -24.58 -24.16 -7.00
C TYR A 159 -24.13 -23.09 -6.00
N PHE A 160 -24.42 -23.29 -4.72
CA PHE A 160 -23.81 -22.47 -3.68
C PHE A 160 -22.29 -22.49 -3.86
N PRO A 161 -21.60 -21.34 -3.86
CA PRO A 161 -20.20 -21.33 -4.20
C PRO A 161 -19.38 -22.07 -3.15
N GLN A 162 -18.43 -22.87 -3.61
CA GLN A 162 -17.42 -23.47 -2.73
C GLN A 162 -16.53 -22.37 -2.19
N VAL A 163 -16.47 -22.29 -0.87
CA VAL A 163 -15.63 -21.33 -0.15
C VAL A 163 -14.34 -22.02 0.25
N SER A 164 -13.20 -21.51 -0.22
CA SER A 164 -11.90 -21.90 0.28
C SER A 164 -11.38 -20.85 1.25
N ILE A 165 -11.07 -21.27 2.48
CA ILE A 165 -10.42 -20.44 3.49
C ILE A 165 -8.92 -20.70 3.47
N GLY A 166 -8.15 -19.67 3.12
CA GLY A 166 -6.70 -19.65 3.26
C GLY A 166 -6.23 -18.65 4.32
N HIS A 167 -4.92 -18.61 4.55
CA HIS A 167 -4.27 -17.59 5.36
C HIS A 167 -3.44 -16.68 4.49
N THR A 168 -3.53 -15.37 4.72
CA THR A 168 -2.62 -14.42 4.08
C THR A 168 -1.31 -14.39 4.86
N VAL A 169 -0.26 -14.99 4.30
CA VAL A 169 1.09 -14.98 4.88
C VAL A 169 1.93 -13.90 4.19
N ASN A 170 2.70 -13.14 4.97
CA ASN A 170 3.67 -12.20 4.43
C ASN A 170 4.92 -12.97 3.96
N THR A 171 4.96 -13.29 2.67
CA THR A 171 6.12 -13.90 2.02
C THR A 171 7.27 -12.90 1.82
N LEU A 172 8.44 -13.35 1.38
CA LEU A 172 9.61 -12.50 1.16
C LEU A 172 9.33 -11.44 0.09
N SER A 173 8.76 -11.85 -1.04
CA SER A 173 8.37 -11.00 -2.17
C SER A 173 7.31 -9.97 -1.77
N ARG A 174 6.30 -10.36 -0.99
CA ARG A 174 5.25 -9.46 -0.46
C ARG A 174 5.82 -8.42 0.49
N THR A 175 6.74 -8.84 1.36
CA THR A 175 7.46 -7.93 2.27
C THR A 175 8.33 -6.96 1.48
N LEU A 176 9.10 -7.45 0.51
CA LEU A 176 9.94 -6.64 -0.37
C LEU A 176 9.11 -5.55 -1.05
N VAL A 177 8.02 -5.91 -1.74
CA VAL A 177 7.16 -4.92 -2.41
C VAL A 177 6.58 -3.94 -1.39
N SER A 178 6.12 -4.41 -0.23
CA SER A 178 5.60 -3.53 0.83
C SER A 178 6.62 -2.48 1.26
N GLU A 179 7.86 -2.87 1.52
CA GLU A 179 8.93 -1.94 1.92
C GLU A 179 9.23 -0.91 0.84
N ILE A 180 9.35 -1.33 -0.42
CA ILE A 180 9.60 -0.40 -1.54
C ILE A 180 8.42 0.57 -1.71
N MET A 181 7.18 0.10 -1.55
CA MET A 181 6.01 0.98 -1.58
C MET A 181 6.00 1.98 -0.41
N ILE A 182 6.39 1.54 0.79
CA ILE A 182 6.50 2.44 1.95
C ILE A 182 7.61 3.48 1.72
N LEU A 183 8.75 3.09 1.14
CA LEU A 183 9.86 3.99 0.80
C LEU A 183 9.44 5.05 -0.21
N ALA A 184 8.77 4.66 -1.30
CA ALA A 184 8.26 5.62 -2.29
C ALA A 184 7.23 6.60 -1.68
N ASN A 185 6.35 6.11 -0.81
CA ASN A 185 5.40 6.96 -0.08
C ASN A 185 6.10 7.88 0.95
N HIS A 186 7.21 7.43 1.55
CA HIS A 186 8.04 8.26 2.41
C HIS A 186 8.72 9.38 1.61
N ILE A 187 9.31 9.07 0.45
CA ILE A 187 9.89 10.04 -0.50
C ILE A 187 8.83 11.06 -0.91
N SER A 188 7.62 10.61 -1.26
CA SER A 188 6.49 11.48 -1.60
C SER A 188 6.14 12.47 -0.46
N GLY A 189 6.13 11.96 0.77
CA GLY A 189 5.95 12.77 1.97
C GLY A 189 7.08 13.79 2.20
N ARG A 190 8.33 13.35 2.09
CA ARG A 190 9.52 14.21 2.24
C ARG A 190 9.55 15.31 1.18
N PHE A 191 9.29 14.97 -0.08
CA PHE A 191 9.21 15.93 -1.18
C PHE A 191 8.14 16.99 -0.91
N SER A 192 6.93 16.55 -0.56
CA SER A 192 5.82 17.47 -0.27
C SER A 192 6.13 18.37 0.93
N LYS A 193 6.78 17.84 1.98
CA LYS A 193 7.23 18.60 3.15
C LYS A 193 8.32 19.63 2.79
N LYS A 194 9.36 19.21 2.05
CA LYS A 194 10.51 20.04 1.62
C LYS A 194 10.04 21.24 0.78
N HIS A 195 9.04 21.04 -0.07
CA HIS A 195 8.50 22.10 -0.94
C HIS A 195 7.24 22.79 -0.39
N GLY A 196 6.84 22.52 0.86
CA GLY A 196 5.69 23.16 1.50
C GLY A 196 4.33 22.89 0.83
N LEU A 197 4.21 21.78 0.09
CA LEU A 197 2.99 21.44 -0.64
C LEU A 197 1.85 21.08 0.32
N LYS A 198 0.67 21.65 0.08
CA LYS A 198 -0.58 21.29 0.77
C LYS A 198 -1.09 19.96 0.19
N ASN A 199 -0.49 18.86 0.64
CA ASN A 199 -0.75 17.53 0.10
C ASN A 199 -1.44 16.60 1.11
N VAL A 200 -1.88 15.43 0.68
CA VAL A 200 -2.51 14.43 1.56
C VAL A 200 -1.44 13.63 2.30
N PHE A 201 -1.22 13.96 3.57
CA PHE A 201 -0.38 13.19 4.49
C PHE A 201 -1.21 12.21 5.30
N ARG A 202 -0.57 11.16 5.80
CA ARG A 202 -1.18 10.14 6.63
C ARG A 202 -0.41 9.98 7.93
N GLY A 203 -1.03 10.44 9.02
CA GLY A 203 -0.48 10.36 10.37
C GLY A 203 -1.07 9.20 11.16
N GLN A 204 -0.35 8.77 12.19
CA GLN A 204 -0.81 7.74 13.13
C GLN A 204 0.02 7.85 14.41
N GLU A 205 -0.64 7.86 15.56
CA GLU A 205 -0.01 8.02 16.86
C GLU A 205 -0.32 6.86 17.82
N PHE A 206 0.47 6.76 18.89
CA PHE A 206 0.13 5.91 20.03
C PHE A 206 -0.63 6.71 21.09
N LYS A 207 -1.61 6.07 21.74
CA LYS A 207 -2.33 6.59 22.89
C LYS A 207 -1.47 6.42 24.15
N ILE A 208 -0.61 7.40 24.41
CA ILE A 208 0.23 7.43 25.61
C ILE A 208 -0.36 8.44 26.58
N ASN A 209 -1.16 7.93 27.52
CA ASN A 209 -1.88 8.73 28.52
C ASN A 209 -1.34 8.58 29.94
N SER A 210 -0.29 7.78 30.15
CA SER A 210 0.35 7.55 31.44
C SER A 210 1.80 7.11 31.26
N VAL A 211 2.60 7.23 32.33
CA VAL A 211 3.98 6.69 32.38
C VAL A 211 3.99 5.19 32.13
N ALA A 212 3.05 4.45 32.73
CA ALA A 212 2.92 3.01 32.53
C ALA A 212 2.63 2.63 31.07
N ALA A 213 1.82 3.43 30.34
CA ALA A 213 1.56 3.19 28.92
C ALA A 213 2.81 3.42 28.06
N ASP A 214 3.63 4.43 28.41
CA ASP A 214 4.91 4.70 27.74
C ASP A 214 5.94 3.59 27.98
N GLU A 215 6.08 3.13 29.22
CA GLU A 215 6.94 2.01 29.60
C GLU A 215 6.51 0.71 28.92
N LEU A 216 5.20 0.43 28.89
CA LEU A 216 4.65 -0.71 28.19
C LEU A 216 4.97 -0.65 26.68
N LEU A 217 4.78 0.51 26.04
CA LEU A 217 5.14 0.69 24.64
C LEU A 217 6.63 0.40 24.42
N LYS A 218 7.52 1.01 25.21
CA LYS A 218 8.98 0.78 25.11
C LYS A 218 9.34 -0.70 25.26
N ASN A 219 8.76 -1.38 26.26
CA ASN A 219 8.97 -2.81 26.47
C ASN A 219 8.51 -3.64 25.27
N LEU A 220 7.33 -3.34 24.71
CA LEU A 220 6.80 -4.05 23.54
C LEU A 220 7.68 -3.80 22.31
N LEU A 221 8.14 -2.58 22.07
CA LEU A 221 9.07 -2.29 20.97
C LEU A 221 10.39 -3.06 21.10
N ASN A 222 10.87 -3.34 22.31
CA ASN A 222 12.07 -4.16 22.51
C ASN A 222 11.86 -5.67 22.27
N LYS A 223 10.60 -6.12 22.15
CA LYS A 223 10.24 -7.53 21.89
C LYS A 223 10.02 -7.86 20.41
N ARG A 224 10.26 -6.90 19.52
CA ARG A 224 10.15 -7.14 18.08
C ARG A 224 11.24 -8.11 17.62
N ASP A 225 10.90 -8.94 16.63
CA ASP A 225 11.87 -9.76 15.93
C ASP A 225 12.80 -8.90 15.04
N ILE A 226 13.76 -9.55 14.38
CA ILE A 226 14.71 -8.87 13.46
C ILE A 226 14.02 -8.19 12.26
N LYS A 227 12.78 -8.55 11.95
CA LYS A 227 11.96 -7.96 10.89
C LYS A 227 11.02 -6.86 11.42
N GLY A 228 11.14 -6.50 12.70
CA GLY A 228 10.34 -5.49 13.36
C GLY A 228 8.93 -5.93 13.76
N ASN A 229 8.62 -7.24 13.71
CA ASN A 229 7.28 -7.76 14.02
C ASN A 229 7.14 -8.19 15.48
N LEU A 230 5.94 -8.00 16.03
CA LEU A 230 5.54 -8.63 17.28
C LEU A 230 4.77 -9.92 17.02
N ASP A 231 4.99 -10.92 17.88
CA ASP A 231 4.13 -12.10 17.94
C ASP A 231 2.67 -11.72 18.27
N LEU A 232 1.75 -12.68 18.16
CA LEU A 232 0.32 -12.45 18.38
C LEU A 232 0.01 -11.93 19.80
N VAL A 233 0.71 -12.43 20.82
CA VAL A 233 0.47 -12.09 22.23
C VAL A 233 0.91 -10.65 22.53
N ASN A 234 2.04 -10.22 21.98
CA ASN A 234 2.53 -8.86 22.13
C ASN A 234 1.79 -7.89 21.21
N THR A 235 1.35 -8.35 20.03
CA THR A 235 0.44 -7.61 19.14
C THR A 235 -0.87 -7.27 19.85
N SER A 236 -1.49 -8.21 20.57
CA SER A 236 -2.74 -7.93 21.31
C SER A 236 -2.58 -6.87 22.42
N LYS A 237 -1.37 -6.74 22.99
CA LYS A 237 -1.04 -5.75 24.03
C LYS A 237 -0.79 -4.34 23.47
N ILE A 238 -0.18 -4.23 22.28
CA ILE A 238 0.12 -2.92 21.67
C ILE A 238 -1.08 -2.32 20.93
N LEU A 239 -2.01 -3.15 20.44
CA LEU A 239 -3.15 -2.67 19.66
C LEU A 239 -4.04 -1.65 20.38
N PRO A 240 -4.39 -1.83 21.67
CA PRO A 240 -5.12 -0.82 22.43
C PRO A 240 -4.39 0.52 22.58
N LEU A 241 -3.05 0.51 22.51
CA LEU A 241 -2.22 1.71 22.50
C LEU A 241 -2.13 2.35 21.11
N THR A 242 -2.57 1.67 20.05
CA THR A 242 -2.38 2.11 18.67
C THR A 242 -3.61 2.89 18.19
N LEU A 243 -3.48 4.20 17.97
CA LEU A 243 -4.59 4.99 17.39
C LEU A 243 -4.75 4.70 15.91
N ALA A 244 -5.97 4.89 15.40
CA ALA A 244 -6.26 4.80 13.98
C ALA A 244 -5.45 5.84 13.19
N ALA A 245 -4.98 5.44 12.00
CA ALA A 245 -4.36 6.39 11.08
C ALA A 245 -5.41 7.41 10.60
N TYR A 246 -4.97 8.65 10.40
CA TYR A 246 -5.79 9.75 9.94
C TYR A 246 -5.13 10.46 8.75
N MET A 247 -5.94 11.19 7.99
CA MET A 247 -5.46 12.03 6.89
C MET A 247 -5.38 13.49 7.34
N THR A 248 -4.40 14.20 6.85
CA THR A 248 -4.19 15.62 7.15
C THR A 248 -3.44 16.31 6.01
N MET A 249 -3.53 17.63 5.94
CA MET A 249 -2.75 18.45 5.00
C MET A 249 -1.37 18.84 5.52
N LYS A 250 -1.12 18.61 6.81
CA LYS A 250 0.15 18.92 7.44
C LYS A 250 1.02 17.65 7.45
N PRO A 251 2.34 17.76 7.22
CA PRO A 251 3.25 16.65 7.44
C PRO A 251 3.01 16.04 8.82
N ALA A 252 2.79 14.72 8.85
CA ALA A 252 2.46 14.00 10.07
C ALA A 252 3.26 12.71 10.18
N ARG A 253 3.67 12.39 11.41
CA ARG A 253 4.38 11.17 11.75
C ARG A 253 3.44 9.97 11.68
N HIS A 254 3.96 8.83 11.24
CA HIS A 254 3.26 7.56 11.28
C HIS A 254 4.04 6.60 12.17
N ARG A 255 3.66 6.52 13.45
CA ARG A 255 4.44 5.85 14.50
C ARG A 255 4.69 4.38 14.22
N THR A 256 3.65 3.63 13.84
CA THR A 256 3.79 2.18 13.54
C THR A 256 4.60 1.89 12.28
N LEU A 257 4.73 2.86 11.37
CA LEU A 257 5.62 2.73 10.22
C LEU A 257 7.05 3.21 10.53
N GLY A 258 7.29 3.86 11.67
CA GLY A 258 8.60 4.41 12.04
C GLY A 258 9.04 5.60 11.19
N LEU A 259 8.10 6.33 10.59
CA LEU A 259 8.40 7.43 9.64
C LEU A 259 7.93 8.78 10.17
N ASP A 260 8.75 9.83 10.02
CA ASP A 260 8.43 11.20 10.42
C ASP A 260 7.41 11.88 9.49
N VAL A 261 7.34 11.44 8.23
CA VAL A 261 6.38 11.90 7.24
C VAL A 261 5.98 10.77 6.30
N TYR A 262 4.69 10.69 5.95
CA TYR A 262 4.16 9.66 5.08
C TYR A 262 3.03 10.20 4.21
N SER A 263 3.11 10.02 2.88
CA SER A 263 2.07 10.40 1.93
C SER A 263 1.90 9.29 0.89
N GLN A 264 0.66 8.81 0.73
CA GLN A 264 0.38 7.69 -0.15
C GLN A 264 0.27 8.14 -1.61
N SER A 265 1.15 7.61 -2.46
CA SER A 265 1.26 7.94 -3.87
C SER A 265 1.46 6.71 -4.77
N THR A 266 1.66 5.52 -4.21
CA THR A 266 1.98 4.31 -4.97
C THR A 266 0.77 3.60 -5.59
N SER A 267 -0.44 4.15 -5.49
CA SER A 267 -1.65 3.48 -6.01
C SER A 267 -2.71 4.42 -6.59
N PRO A 268 -2.35 5.33 -7.52
CA PRO A 268 -3.26 6.32 -8.10
C PRO A 268 -4.45 5.70 -8.86
N LEU A 269 -4.32 4.49 -9.40
CA LEU A 269 -5.41 3.83 -10.13
C LEU A 269 -6.52 3.25 -9.24
N ARG A 270 -6.28 3.13 -7.93
CA ARG A 270 -7.23 2.52 -6.97
C ARG A 270 -7.52 3.38 -5.74
N ARG A 271 -6.81 4.48 -5.53
CA ARG A 271 -7.03 5.41 -4.41
C ARG A 271 -7.00 6.84 -4.93
N PHE A 272 -8.10 7.57 -4.76
CA PHE A 272 -8.18 8.95 -5.23
C PHE A 272 -7.30 9.91 -4.41
N THR A 273 -6.96 9.55 -3.17
CA THR A 273 -5.98 10.30 -2.37
C THR A 273 -4.62 10.36 -3.06
N ASP A 274 -4.18 9.24 -3.64
CA ASP A 274 -2.92 9.18 -4.39
C ASP A 274 -2.98 10.04 -5.66
N ILE A 275 -4.15 10.15 -6.30
CA ILE A 275 -4.37 11.06 -7.43
C ILE A 275 -4.17 12.53 -7.01
N ILE A 276 -4.73 12.94 -5.86
CA ILE A 276 -4.50 14.29 -5.33
C ILE A 276 -3.01 14.52 -5.08
N VAL A 277 -2.32 13.53 -4.52
CA VAL A 277 -0.87 13.58 -4.28
C VAL A 277 -0.10 13.76 -5.58
N HIS A 278 -0.44 13.00 -6.62
CA HIS A 278 0.15 13.14 -7.94
C HIS A 278 -0.10 14.51 -8.55
N TRP A 279 -1.33 15.03 -8.51
CA TRP A 279 -1.65 16.35 -9.07
C TRP A 279 -0.91 17.50 -8.40
N GLN A 280 -0.81 17.46 -7.06
CA GLN A 280 -0.06 18.47 -6.30
C GLN A 280 1.41 18.46 -6.70
N ILE A 281 2.04 17.27 -6.75
CA ILE A 281 3.45 17.12 -7.13
C ILE A 281 3.68 17.51 -8.59
N GLN A 282 2.85 17.03 -9.51
CA GLN A 282 3.00 17.31 -10.95
C GLN A 282 2.88 18.80 -11.26
N ASN A 283 1.92 19.50 -10.65
CA ASN A 283 1.80 20.95 -10.83
C ASN A 283 3.05 21.68 -10.31
N PHE A 284 3.57 21.27 -9.16
CA PHE A 284 4.81 21.83 -8.63
C PHE A 284 5.98 21.60 -9.60
N LEU A 285 6.15 20.38 -10.12
CA LEU A 285 7.21 20.05 -11.08
C LEU A 285 7.09 20.83 -12.40
N LEU A 286 5.88 21.14 -12.84
CA LEU A 286 5.64 21.89 -14.08
C LEU A 286 5.85 23.41 -13.92
N THR A 287 5.50 23.97 -12.77
CA THR A 287 5.39 25.43 -12.58
C THR A 287 6.40 26.02 -11.60
N GLY A 288 7.02 25.17 -10.77
CA GLY A 288 7.80 25.58 -9.60
C GLY A 288 6.96 26.21 -8.48
N LYS A 289 5.62 26.21 -8.59
CA LYS A 289 4.72 26.98 -7.71
C LYS A 289 3.57 26.14 -7.18
N GLY A 290 3.60 25.87 -5.87
CA GLY A 290 2.51 25.20 -5.16
C GLY A 290 2.05 23.90 -5.84
N GLY A 291 0.91 23.35 -5.41
CA GLY A 291 0.27 22.29 -6.18
C GLY A 291 -1.05 22.74 -6.78
N LEU A 292 -1.68 21.83 -7.53
CA LEU A 292 -2.79 22.15 -8.42
C LEU A 292 -4.03 22.70 -7.70
N LEU A 293 -4.32 22.16 -6.52
CA LEU A 293 -5.48 22.54 -5.71
C LEU A 293 -5.01 23.39 -4.54
N ASP A 294 -5.78 24.41 -4.18
CA ASP A 294 -5.53 25.17 -2.96
C ASP A 294 -5.75 24.32 -1.70
N GLY A 295 -5.28 24.82 -0.55
CA GLY A 295 -5.40 24.10 0.72
C GLY A 295 -6.84 23.82 1.14
N HIS A 296 -7.77 24.75 0.94
CA HIS A 296 -9.17 24.52 1.32
C HIS A 296 -9.82 23.42 0.48
N GLU A 297 -9.49 23.35 -0.81
CA GLU A 297 -9.99 22.31 -1.69
C GLU A 297 -9.40 20.94 -1.35
N VAL A 298 -8.11 20.87 -1.01
CA VAL A 298 -7.50 19.62 -0.53
C VAL A 298 -8.16 19.15 0.76
N GLU A 299 -8.41 20.05 1.73
CA GLU A 299 -9.06 19.74 3.00
C GLU A 299 -10.48 19.18 2.80
N ARG A 300 -11.30 19.88 2.00
CA ARG A 300 -12.66 19.43 1.65
C ARG A 300 -12.65 18.03 1.05
N ARG A 301 -11.71 17.77 0.13
CA ARG A 301 -11.59 16.45 -0.51
C ARG A 301 -11.12 15.38 0.47
N ILE A 302 -10.16 15.68 1.35
CA ILE A 302 -9.72 14.75 2.40
C ILE A 302 -10.91 14.31 3.25
N PHE A 303 -11.75 15.24 3.70
CA PHE A 303 -12.91 14.92 4.52
C PHE A 303 -13.88 13.96 3.80
N HIS A 304 -14.24 14.27 2.55
CA HIS A 304 -15.10 13.42 1.73
C HIS A 304 -14.50 12.02 1.54
N LEU A 305 -13.22 11.95 1.15
CA LEU A 305 -12.53 10.70 0.85
C LEU A 305 -12.36 9.84 2.11
N ASN A 306 -12.07 10.44 3.26
CA ASN A 306 -11.95 9.71 4.53
C ASN A 306 -13.29 9.06 4.92
N SER A 307 -14.40 9.81 4.80
CA SER A 307 -15.75 9.27 5.04
C SER A 307 -16.06 8.08 4.11
N ARG A 308 -15.79 8.23 2.81
CA ARG A 308 -16.01 7.17 1.81
C ARG A 308 -15.13 5.94 2.08
N GLN A 309 -13.86 6.12 2.44
CA GLN A 309 -12.97 5.02 2.81
C GLN A 309 -13.50 4.23 4.02
N GLY A 310 -14.08 4.91 5.01
CA GLY A 310 -14.74 4.25 6.14
C GLY A 310 -15.91 3.35 5.70
N ILE A 311 -16.74 3.81 4.76
CA ILE A 311 -17.85 3.02 4.20
C ILE A 311 -17.31 1.81 3.42
N ILE A 312 -16.33 2.03 2.55
CA ILE A 312 -15.74 0.97 1.72
C ILE A 312 -15.11 -0.10 2.62
N LYS A 313 -14.32 0.29 3.62
CA LYS A 313 -13.72 -0.66 4.58
C LYS A 313 -14.77 -1.51 5.30
N ARG A 314 -15.90 -0.91 5.71
CA ARG A 314 -17.01 -1.67 6.33
C ARG A 314 -17.65 -2.64 5.34
N ALA A 315 -17.90 -2.23 4.10
CA ALA A 315 -18.46 -3.11 3.08
C ALA A 315 -17.54 -4.32 2.81
N GLN A 316 -16.23 -4.09 2.68
CA GLN A 316 -15.24 -5.16 2.49
C GLN A 316 -15.21 -6.14 3.66
N ASN A 317 -15.18 -5.61 4.89
CA ASN A 317 -15.19 -6.43 6.10
C ASN A 317 -16.48 -7.24 6.23
N ASN A 318 -17.63 -6.66 5.88
CA ASN A 318 -18.92 -7.34 5.94
C ASN A 318 -19.02 -8.45 4.88
N GLY A 319 -18.55 -8.20 3.65
CA GLY A 319 -18.50 -9.24 2.62
C GLY A 319 -17.62 -10.42 3.04
N MET A 320 -16.40 -10.14 3.53
CA MET A 320 -15.52 -11.17 4.08
C MET A 320 -16.18 -11.94 5.23
N ARG A 321 -16.80 -11.23 6.18
CA ARG A 321 -17.47 -11.83 7.35
C ARG A 321 -18.66 -12.70 6.96
N PHE A 322 -19.44 -12.28 5.97
CA PHE A 322 -20.58 -13.05 5.47
C PHE A 322 -20.14 -14.44 5.02
N TRP A 323 -19.15 -14.52 4.12
CA TRP A 323 -18.67 -15.79 3.60
C TRP A 323 -17.97 -16.65 4.65
N LEU A 324 -17.22 -16.03 5.58
CA LEU A 324 -16.62 -16.78 6.70
C LEU A 324 -17.67 -17.41 7.61
N LEU A 325 -18.69 -16.66 7.99
CA LEU A 325 -19.77 -17.21 8.82
C LEU A 325 -20.57 -18.28 8.08
N LYS A 326 -20.69 -18.14 6.75
CA LYS A 326 -21.41 -19.09 5.93
C LYS A 326 -20.68 -20.42 5.78
N GLU A 327 -19.35 -20.41 5.68
CA GLU A 327 -18.53 -21.62 5.67
C GLU A 327 -18.50 -22.33 7.05
N LEU A 328 -18.70 -21.58 8.13
CA LEU A 328 -18.77 -22.12 9.49
C LEU A 328 -20.16 -22.65 9.90
N GLN A 329 -21.20 -22.44 9.08
CA GLN A 329 -22.58 -22.90 9.34
C GLN A 329 -22.78 -24.35 8.94
#